data_AF-A0A2D7T0L5-F1
#
_entry.id   AF-A0A2D7T0L5-F1
#
_cell.length_a   1.000
_cell.length_b   1.000
_cell.length_c   1.000
_cell.angle_alpha   90.00
_cell.angle_beta   90.00
_cell.angle_gamma   90.00
#
_symmetry.space_group_name_H-M   'P 1'
#
loop_
_entity.id
_entity.type
_entity.pdbx_description
1 polymer ?
#
loop_
_entity_poly.entity_id
_entity_poly.type
_entity_poly.pdbx_seq_one_letter_code
_entity_poly.pdbx_strand_id
1 'polypeptide(L)' 'MKKLIFILFIISLGMILFGLFGSSTHSEKLIGFGIVILFFIVFPIFSYYRWKDKKIEDYYLNNENLRKFKENNDL' A
#
# COMPACT_ATOMS: atom_id res chain seq x y z
N MET A 1 10.30 9.35 -0.08
CA MET A 1 9.18 8.58 0.53
C MET A 1 9.09 7.13 0.06
N LYS A 2 9.24 6.81 -1.24
CA LYS A 2 9.19 5.42 -1.74
C LYS A 2 10.10 4.44 -0.97
N LYS A 3 11.37 4.84 -0.71
CA LYS A 3 12.32 4.04 0.09
C LYS A 3 11.89 3.86 1.55
N LEU A 4 11.31 4.90 2.16
CA LEU A 4 10.82 4.85 3.55
C LEU A 4 9.66 3.86 3.70
N ILE A 5 8.66 3.94 2.80
CA ILE A 5 7.53 3.02 2.78
C ILE A 5 8.01 1.59 2.57
N PHE A 6 8.99 1.40 1.68
CA PHE A 6 9.58 0.09 1.44
C PHE A 6 10.31 -0.47 2.66
N ILE A 7 11.08 0.35 3.38
CA ILE A 7 11.74 -0.06 4.64
C ILE A 7 10.70 -0.46 5.69
N LEU A 8 9.65 0.35 5.89
CA LEU A 8 8.58 0.03 6.84
C LEU A 8 7.84 -1.27 6.47
N PHE A 9 7.63 -1.51 5.18
CA PHE A 9 7.05 -2.76 4.67
C PHE A 9 7.95 -3.95 4.99
N ILE A 10 9.26 -3.86 4.74
CA ILE A 10 10.21 -4.94 5.05
C ILE A 10 10.31 -5.19 6.56
N ILE A 11 10.26 -4.16 7.40
CA ILE A 11 10.26 -4.31 8.86
C ILE A 11 9.00 -5.06 9.31
N SER A 12 7.83 -4.63 8.85
CA SER A 12 6.55 -5.28 9.16
C SER A 12 6.55 -6.74 8.70
N LEU A 13 7.00 -7.00 7.47
CA LEU A 13 7.10 -8.35 6.92
C LEU A 13 8.10 -9.20 7.71
N GLY A 14 9.23 -8.63 8.11
CA GLY A 14 10.24 -9.27 8.94
C GLY A 14 9.68 -9.69 10.30
N MET A 15 8.88 -8.84 10.96
CA MET A 15 8.21 -9.18 12.23
C MET A 15 7.23 -10.35 12.07
N ILE A 16 6.46 -10.35 10.99
CA ILE A 16 5.50 -11.43 10.69
C ILE A 16 6.25 -12.74 10.44
N LEU A 17 7.26 -12.72 9.56
CA LEU A 17 8.05 -13.92 9.24
C LEU A 17 8.80 -14.45 10.47
N PHE A 18 9.44 -13.56 11.23
CA PHE A 18 10.15 -13.94 12.45
C PHE A 18 9.20 -14.52 13.50
N GLY A 19 8.00 -13.97 13.65
CA GLY A 19 6.97 -14.55 14.52
C GLY A 19 6.40 -15.87 14.02
N LEU A 20 6.30 -16.09 12.70
CA LEU A 20 5.81 -17.34 12.13
C LEU A 20 6.82 -18.48 12.24
N PHE A 21 8.12 -18.21 12.04
CA PHE A 21 9.17 -19.23 12.09
C PHE A 21 9.78 -19.38 13.49
N GLY A 22 9.62 -18.40 14.38
CA GLY A 22 10.13 -18.43 15.74
C GLY A 22 9.18 -19.16 16.70
N SER A 23 9.73 -20.00 17.59
CA SER A 23 8.99 -20.73 18.64
C SER A 23 8.95 -19.99 19.99
N SER A 24 9.04 -18.66 19.97
CA SER A 24 9.03 -17.84 21.19
C SER A 24 7.62 -17.65 21.74
N THR A 25 7.48 -17.52 23.06
CA THR A 25 6.23 -17.16 23.74
C THR A 25 5.65 -15.81 23.26
N HIS A 26 6.45 -14.97 22.57
CA HIS A 26 6.04 -13.68 22.05
C HIS A 26 5.73 -13.67 20.55
N SER A 27 5.79 -14.83 19.87
CA SER A 27 5.61 -14.94 18.42
C SER A 27 4.27 -14.38 17.93
N GLU A 28 3.16 -14.70 18.60
CA GLU A 28 1.82 -14.19 18.22
C GLU A 28 1.73 -12.66 18.35
N LYS A 29 2.34 -12.08 19.39
CA LYS A 29 2.38 -10.64 19.59
C LYS A 29 3.19 -9.96 18.48
N LEU A 30 4.32 -10.54 18.09
CA LEU A 30 5.15 -10.02 16.98
C LEU A 30 4.40 -10.02 15.65
N ILE A 31 3.66 -11.09 15.36
CA ILE A 31 2.79 -11.18 14.18
C ILE A 31 1.72 -10.07 14.25
N GLY A 32 1.03 -9.95 15.39
CA GLY A 32 0.00 -8.92 15.60
C GLY A 32 0.54 -7.51 15.39
N PHE A 33 1.69 -7.17 15.97
CA PHE A 33 2.33 -5.87 15.76
C PHE A 33 2.75 -5.65 14.30
N GLY A 34 3.31 -6.67 13.65
CA GLY A 34 3.66 -6.60 12.24
C GLY A 34 2.46 -6.27 11.35
N ILE A 35 1.32 -6.92 11.60
CA ILE A 35 0.05 -6.67 10.89
C ILE A 35 -0.49 -5.27 11.20
N VAL A 36 -0.48 -4.83 12.45
CA VAL A 36 -0.95 -3.48 12.83
C VAL A 36 -0.12 -2.40 12.13
N ILE A 37 1.21 -2.54 12.13
CA ILE A 37 2.11 -1.62 11.42
C ILE A 37 1.81 -1.64 9.91
N LEU A 38 1.60 -2.82 9.32
CA LEU A 38 1.28 -2.95 7.91
C LEU A 38 -0.01 -2.17 7.55
N PHE A 39 -1.07 -2.39 8.31
CA PHE A 39 -2.39 -1.87 7.98
C PHE A 39 -2.60 -0.41 8.36
N PHE A 40 -2.11 0.02 9.51
CA PHE A 40 -2.37 1.38 10.01
C PHE A 40 -1.25 2.37 9.66
N ILE A 41 -0.08 1.90 9.23
CA ILE A 41 1.06 2.76 8.91
C ILE A 41 1.45 2.61 7.44
N VAL A 42 1.82 1.40 7.00
CA VAL A 42 2.38 1.20 5.65
C VAL A 42 1.32 1.50 4.58
N PHE A 43 0.13 0.91 4.68
CA PHE A 43 -0.91 1.12 3.67
C PHE A 43 -1.39 2.57 3.56
N PRO A 44 -1.72 3.30 4.65
CA PRO A 44 -2.16 4.68 4.54
C PRO A 44 -1.09 5.61 3.95
N ILE A 45 0.17 5.45 4.37
CA ILE A 45 1.28 6.26 3.84
C ILE A 45 1.52 5.91 2.36
N PHE A 46 1.45 4.62 2.00
CA PHE A 46 1.57 4.19 0.62
C PHE A 46 0.47 4.77 -0.26
N SER A 47 -0.79 4.63 0.16
CA SER A 47 -1.96 5.13 -0.58
C SER A 47 -1.87 6.64 -0.76
N TYR A 48 -1.56 7.39 0.30
CA TYR A 48 -1.38 8.84 0.23
C TYR A 48 -0.26 9.21 -0.74
N TYR A 49 0.92 8.63 -0.60
CA TYR A 49 2.05 8.93 -1.48
C TYR A 49 1.78 8.59 -2.95
N ARG A 50 1.04 7.51 -3.22
CA ARG A 50 0.74 7.07 -4.58
C ARG A 50 -0.33 7.93 -5.26
N TRP A 51 -1.26 8.47 -4.49
CA TRP A 51 -2.41 9.24 -4.99
C TRP A 51 -2.23 10.76 -4.91
N LYS A 52 -1.22 11.26 -4.19
CA LYS A 52 -0.97 12.70 -4.02
C LYS A 52 -0.96 13.50 -5.32
N ASP A 53 -0.35 12.96 -6.39
CA ASP A 53 -0.17 13.68 -7.65
C ASP A 53 -1.21 13.28 -8.73
N LYS A 54 -2.23 12.52 -8.35
CA LYS A 54 -3.28 12.03 -9.26
C LYS A 54 -4.56 12.83 -9.03
N LYS A 55 -5.11 13.40 -10.11
CA LYS A 55 -6.45 14.00 -10.06
C LYS A 55 -7.47 12.88 -10.04
N ILE A 56 -8.30 12.82 -9.00
CA ILE A 56 -9.37 11.82 -8.86
C ILE A 56 -10.37 11.97 -10.03
N GLU A 57 -10.55 13.20 -10.51
CA GLU A 57 -11.42 13.57 -11.61
C GLU A 57 -11.14 12.79 -12.90
N ASP A 58 -9.85 12.54 -13.19
CA ASP A 58 -9.43 11.82 -14.39
C ASP A 58 -9.77 10.31 -14.33
N TYR A 59 -10.16 9.80 -13.16
CA TYR A 59 -10.52 8.40 -12.93
C TYR A 59 -12.04 8.17 -12.80
N TYR A 60 -12.87 9.22 -12.80
CA TYR A 60 -14.32 9.03 -12.81
C TYR A 60 -14.78 8.47 -14.15
N LEU A 61 -15.65 7.45 -14.07
CA LEU A 61 -16.33 6.89 -15.23
C LEU A 61 -17.46 7.84 -15.66
N ASN A 62 -17.12 8.92 -16.36
CA ASN A 62 -18.06 9.85 -16.96
C ASN A 62 -17.89 9.87 -18.48
N ASN A 63 -18.91 10.37 -19.19
CA ASN A 63 -18.91 10.37 -20.66
C ASN A 63 -17.75 11.18 -21.26
N GLU A 64 -17.28 12.22 -20.57
CA GLU A 64 -16.18 13.06 -21.04
C GLU A 64 -14.82 12.34 -20.94
N ASN A 65 -14.55 11.70 -19.81
CA ASN A 65 -13.35 10.90 -19.58
C ASN A 65 -13.33 9.66 -20.48
N LEU A 66 -14.47 8.99 -20.63
CA LEU A 66 -14.62 7.86 -21.57
C LEU A 66 -14.32 8.30 -23.02
N ARG A 67 -14.79 9.50 -23.43
CA ARG A 67 -14.47 10.06 -24.74
C ARG A 67 -12.98 10.38 -24.86
N LYS A 68 -12.36 11.01 -23.85
CA LYS A 68 -10.90 11.27 -23.80
C LYS A 68 -10.08 9.97 -23.90
N PHE A 69 -10.50 8.89 -23.24
CA PHE A 69 -9.83 7.59 -23.38
C PHE A 69 -9.99 7.01 -24.79
N LYS A 70 -11.17 7.17 -25.42
CA LYS A 70 -11.42 6.68 -26.77
C LYS A 70 -10.68 7.48 -27.85
N GLU A 71 -10.54 8.80 -27.69
CA GLU A 71 -9.77 9.66 -28.59
C GLU A 71 -8.25 9.51 -28.43
N ASN A 72 -7.75 9.21 -27.22
CA ASN A 72 -6.33 8.99 -26.97
C ASN A 72 -5.85 7.56 -27.27
N ASN A 73 -6.77 6.61 -27.50
CA ASN A 73 -6.44 5.31 -28.06
C ASN A 73 -6.71 5.38 -29.57
N ASP A 74 -5.68 5.73 -30.35
CA ASP A 74 -5.74 5.74 -31.81
C ASP A 74 -6.17 4.35 -32.34
N LEU A 75 -7.47 4.22 -32.62
CA LEU A 75 -8.09 3.27 -33.53
C LEU A 75 -8.71 4.06 -34.68
#